data_AF-A0A496W916-F1
#
_entry.id   AF-A0A496W916-F1
#
_cell.length_a   1.000
_cell.length_b   1.000
_cell.length_c   1.000
_cell.angle_alpha   90.00
_cell.angle_beta   90.00
_cell.angle_gamma   90.00
#
_symmetry.space_group_name_H-M   'P 1'
#
loop_
_entity.id
_entity.type
_entity.pdbx_description
1 polymer ?
#
loop_
_entity_poly.entity_id
_entity_poly.type
_entity_poly.pdbx_seq_one_letter_code
_entity_poly.pdbx_strand_id
1 'polypeptide(L)'
;MPTRNELKELAKLRLEEAETLFDAGLYDGAVYVCGYVIEFALKARICKLLDTDEYPSTGKFKSIYAVHDFEQLLVLSGLKKKSSLAHVDLHTNWSLIIPWSPEMRYKPKGSISKDEAEQILNAIRDKPNGVYRWIMKYW
;
A
#
# COMPACT_ATOMS: atom_id res chain seq x y z
N MET A 1 11.87 15.21 -2.43
CA MET A 1 11.03 13.97 -2.47
C MET A 1 10.27 13.89 -1.15
N PRO A 2 9.08 13.25 -1.04
CA PRO A 2 8.43 13.13 0.26
C PRO A 2 9.37 12.48 1.28
N THR A 3 9.40 13.09 2.46
CA THR A 3 10.06 12.57 3.66
C THR A 3 9.36 11.32 4.16
N ARG A 4 10.02 10.57 5.02
CA ARG A 4 9.42 9.42 5.71
C ARG A 4 8.14 9.80 6.46
N ASN A 5 8.10 10.97 7.08
CA ASN A 5 6.91 11.43 7.81
C ASN A 5 5.78 11.83 6.84
N GLU A 6 6.10 12.54 5.75
CA GLU A 6 5.10 12.84 4.72
C GLU A 6 4.52 11.58 4.08
N LEU A 7 5.32 10.53 3.86
CA LEU A 7 4.81 9.24 3.38
C LEU A 7 3.83 8.59 4.37
N LYS A 8 4.07 8.71 5.68
CA LYS A 8 3.14 8.20 6.70
C LYS A 8 1.83 8.96 6.70
N GLU A 9 1.88 10.29 6.60
CA GLU A 9 0.68 11.13 6.52
C GLU A 9 -0.08 10.90 5.20
N LEU A 10 0.62 10.75 4.08
CA LEU A 10 0.02 10.36 2.80
C LEU A 10 -0.66 8.99 2.90
N ALA A 11 -0.06 8.00 3.56
CA ALA A 11 -0.69 6.69 3.73
C ALA A 11 -2.00 6.78 4.55
N LYS A 12 -2.05 7.63 5.59
CA LYS A 12 -3.28 7.89 6.35
C LYS A 12 -4.34 8.60 5.50
N LEU A 13 -3.94 9.65 4.78
CA LEU A 13 -4.82 10.40 3.88
C LEU A 13 -5.46 9.51 2.82
N ARG A 14 -4.65 8.66 2.15
CA ARG A 14 -5.16 7.74 1.12
C ARG A 14 -6.12 6.71 1.71
N LEU A 15 -5.94 6.31 2.96
CA LEU A 15 -6.89 5.41 3.63
C LEU A 15 -8.22 6.12 3.88
N GLU A 16 -8.19 7.33 4.43
CA GLU A 16 -9.39 8.15 4.67
C GLU A 16 -10.16 8.44 3.36
N GLU A 17 -9.44 8.78 2.28
CA GLU A 17 -10.04 8.97 0.96
C GLU A 17 -10.65 7.67 0.41
N ALA A 18 -9.96 6.53 0.54
CA ALA A 18 -10.48 5.25 0.09
C ALA A 18 -11.76 4.85 0.83
N GLU A 19 -11.81 5.09 2.15
CA GLU A 19 -13.02 4.87 2.97
C GLU A 19 -14.16 5.79 2.55
N THR A 20 -13.88 7.09 2.37
CA THR A 20 -14.86 8.08 1.91
C THR A 20 -15.43 7.73 0.53
N LEU A 21 -14.57 7.32 -0.40
CA LEU A 21 -14.98 6.90 -1.74
C LEU A 21 -15.84 5.63 -1.70
N PHE A 22 -15.49 4.67 -0.84
CA PHE A 22 -16.26 3.45 -0.66
C PHE A 22 -17.67 3.76 -0.13
N ASP A 23 -17.78 4.60 0.90
CA ASP A 23 -19.06 5.00 1.49
C ASP A 23 -19.94 5.77 0.50
N ALA A 24 -19.32 6.51 -0.43
CA ALA A 24 -19.99 7.19 -1.54
C ALA A 24 -20.37 6.28 -2.71
N GLY A 25 -20.06 4.98 -2.67
CA GLY A 25 -20.32 4.01 -3.74
C GLY A 25 -19.37 4.11 -4.94
N LEU A 26 -18.22 4.77 -4.78
CA LEU A 26 -17.20 4.98 -5.82
C LEU A 26 -16.10 3.91 -5.74
N TYR A 27 -16.48 2.65 -5.92
CA TYR A 27 -15.65 1.47 -5.64
C TYR A 27 -14.37 1.37 -6.46
N ASP A 28 -14.41 1.68 -7.76
CA ASP A 28 -13.20 1.68 -8.61
C ASP A 28 -12.16 2.68 -8.06
N GLY A 29 -12.63 3.87 -7.67
CA GLY A 29 -11.79 4.92 -7.09
C GLY A 29 -11.28 4.55 -5.71
N ALA A 30 -12.13 3.95 -4.88
CA ALA A 30 -11.75 3.47 -3.55
C ALA A 30 -10.58 2.48 -3.64
N VAL A 31 -10.69 1.43 -4.47
CA VAL A 31 -9.62 0.44 -4.64
C VAL A 31 -8.37 1.05 -5.30
N TYR A 32 -8.55 1.92 -6.30
CA TYR A 32 -7.42 2.61 -6.94
C TYR A 32 -6.59 3.41 -5.92
N VAL A 33 -7.25 4.21 -5.08
CA VAL A 33 -6.59 5.03 -4.06
C VAL A 33 -6.02 4.17 -2.92
N CYS A 34 -6.73 3.11 -2.53
CA CYS A 34 -6.37 2.26 -1.38
C CYS A 34 -5.01 1.59 -1.53
N GLY A 35 -4.60 1.18 -2.74
CA GLY A 35 -3.28 0.57 -2.94
C GLY A 35 -2.10 1.52 -2.63
N TYR A 36 -2.28 2.84 -2.78
CA TYR A 36 -1.24 3.81 -2.39
C TYR A 36 -0.99 3.81 -0.88
N VAL A 37 -1.94 3.37 -0.04
CA VAL A 37 -1.73 3.18 1.40
C VAL A 37 -0.56 2.22 1.65
N ILE A 38 -0.54 1.10 0.92
CA ILE A 38 0.49 0.06 1.05
C ILE A 38 1.81 0.53 0.42
N GLU A 39 1.73 1.15 -0.76
CA GLU A 39 2.90 1.72 -1.43
C GLU A 39 3.66 2.68 -0.51
N PHE A 40 2.95 3.68 0.02
CA PHE A 40 3.56 4.69 0.90
C PHE A 40 4.06 4.06 2.20
N ALA A 41 3.38 3.04 2.70
CA ALA A 41 3.84 2.35 3.90
C ALA A 41 5.15 1.60 3.71
N LEU A 42 5.29 0.88 2.60
CA LEU A 42 6.55 0.22 2.24
C LEU A 42 7.65 1.26 1.97
N LYS A 43 7.34 2.36 1.28
CA LYS A 43 8.30 3.44 1.02
C LYS A 43 8.79 4.12 2.30
N ALA A 44 7.92 4.37 3.27
CA ALA A 44 8.33 4.91 4.58
C ALA A 44 9.23 3.92 5.34
N ARG A 45 8.94 2.61 5.24
CA ARG A 45 9.81 1.56 5.81
C ARG A 45 11.18 1.53 5.13
N ILE A 46 11.25 1.71 3.81
CA ILE A 46 12.51 1.81 3.05
C ILE A 46 13.33 3.00 3.54
N CYS A 47 12.73 4.19 3.71
CA CYS A 47 13.43 5.35 4.27
C CYS A 47 14.07 5.03 5.63
N LYS A 48 13.32 4.37 6.52
CA LYS A 48 13.84 3.93 7.83
C LYS A 48 14.98 2.92 7.71
N LEU A 49 14.91 1.99 6.75
CA LEU A 49 15.93 0.96 6.57
C LEU A 49 17.25 1.54 6.04
N LEU A 50 17.16 2.51 5.15
CA LEU A 50 18.30 3.18 4.52
C LEU A 50 18.85 4.34 5.34
N ASP A 51 18.21 4.68 6.46
CA ASP A 51 18.53 5.85 7.30
C ASP A 51 18.56 7.17 6.49
N THR A 52 17.55 7.35 5.64
CA THR A 52 17.35 8.57 4.84
C THR A 52 16.03 9.23 5.23
N ASP A 53 16.02 10.56 5.23
CA ASP A 53 14.80 11.32 5.50
C ASP A 53 13.88 11.33 4.27
N GLU A 54 14.42 11.70 3.11
CA GLU A 54 13.69 11.71 1.83
C GLU A 54 13.72 10.35 1.12
N TYR A 55 12.61 10.00 0.48
CA TYR A 55 12.52 8.78 -0.34
C TYR A 55 13.39 8.89 -1.61
N PRO A 56 14.33 7.96 -1.86
CA PRO A 56 15.39 8.12 -2.87
C PRO A 56 14.94 7.78 -4.30
N SER A 57 13.85 8.40 -4.79
CA SER A 57 13.31 8.13 -6.13
C SER A 57 13.85 9.04 -7.24
N THR A 58 14.87 9.84 -6.97
CA THR A 58 15.53 10.73 -7.94
C THR A 58 17.00 10.38 -8.13
N GLY A 59 17.64 10.98 -9.13
CA GLY A 59 19.07 10.81 -9.39
C GLY A 59 19.45 9.36 -9.69
N LYS A 60 20.61 8.94 -9.15
CA LYS A 60 21.23 7.63 -9.43
C LYS A 60 20.37 6.44 -9.01
N PHE A 61 19.50 6.60 -8.01
CA PHE A 61 18.70 5.51 -7.46
C PHE A 61 17.26 5.46 -8.01
N LYS A 62 16.90 6.38 -8.91
CA LYS A 62 15.56 6.47 -9.50
C LYS A 62 15.05 5.14 -10.05
N SER A 63 15.85 4.42 -10.83
CA SER A 63 15.44 3.14 -11.45
C SER A 63 15.12 2.03 -10.44
N ILE A 64 15.58 2.16 -9.20
CA ILE A 64 15.40 1.17 -8.13
C ILE A 64 14.17 1.52 -7.29
N TYR A 65 14.02 2.80 -6.94
CA TYR A 65 13.02 3.23 -5.95
C TYR A 65 11.80 3.94 -6.56
N ALA A 66 11.87 4.49 -7.77
CA ALA A 66 10.73 5.13 -8.44
C ALA A 66 9.80 4.09 -9.08
N VAL A 67 9.38 3.12 -8.27
CA VAL A 67 8.52 2.00 -8.66
C VAL A 67 7.25 2.00 -7.79
N HIS A 68 6.24 1.30 -8.29
CA HIS A 68 4.93 1.14 -7.65
C HIS A 68 4.60 -0.35 -7.40
N ASP A 69 5.54 -1.24 -7.72
CA ASP A 69 5.37 -2.68 -7.59
C ASP A 69 5.51 -3.13 -6.13
N PHE A 70 4.47 -3.78 -5.60
CA PHE A 70 4.44 -4.17 -4.19
C PHE A 70 5.47 -5.25 -3.86
N GLU A 71 5.76 -6.19 -4.76
CA GLU A 71 6.74 -7.24 -4.50
C GLU A 71 8.15 -6.66 -4.37
N GLN A 72 8.53 -5.79 -5.30
CA GLN A 72 9.79 -5.07 -5.28
C GLN A 72 9.90 -4.20 -4.04
N LEU A 73 8.87 -3.42 -3.71
CA LEU A 73 8.87 -2.59 -2.50
C LEU A 73 8.93 -3.44 -1.22
N LEU A 74 8.30 -4.62 -1.18
CA LEU A 74 8.37 -5.55 -0.06
C LEU A 74 9.78 -6.14 0.11
N VAL A 75 10.49 -6.40 -0.98
CA VAL A 75 11.92 -6.78 -0.97
C VAL A 75 12.76 -5.62 -0.45
N LEU A 76 12.65 -4.44 -1.05
CA LEU A 76 13.45 -3.26 -0.72
C LEU A 76 13.23 -2.77 0.72
N SER A 77 12.04 -2.97 1.28
CA SER A 77 11.71 -2.63 2.67
C SER A 77 12.29 -3.60 3.71
N GLY A 78 12.91 -4.71 3.26
CA GLY A 78 13.43 -5.76 4.13
C GLY A 78 12.34 -6.56 4.86
N LEU A 79 11.08 -6.48 4.39
CA LEU A 79 9.94 -7.13 5.03
C LEU A 79 9.58 -8.50 4.43
N LYS A 80 10.11 -8.87 3.25
CA LYS A 80 9.78 -10.15 2.58
C LYS A 80 9.91 -11.40 3.47
N LYS A 81 10.99 -11.53 4.24
CA LYS A 81 11.15 -12.68 5.17
C LYS A 81 10.20 -12.58 6.38
N LYS A 82 9.84 -11.37 6.80
CA LYS A 82 8.91 -11.18 7.92
C LYS A 82 7.48 -11.46 7.50
N SER A 83 7.10 -11.10 6.28
CA SER A 83 5.78 -11.43 5.74
C SER A 83 5.64 -12.93 5.54
N SER A 84 6.67 -13.62 5.02
CA SER A 84 6.65 -15.08 4.86
C SER A 84 6.42 -15.85 6.16
N LEU A 85 6.82 -15.28 7.30
CA LEU A 85 6.68 -15.86 8.64
C LEU A 85 5.45 -15.36 9.41
N ALA A 86 4.63 -14.50 8.79
CA ALA A 86 3.44 -13.95 9.43
C ALA A 86 2.28 -14.94 9.47
N HIS A 87 1.25 -14.58 10.24
CA HIS A 87 0.01 -15.35 10.38
C HIS A 87 -0.69 -15.56 9.02
N VAL A 88 -1.39 -16.67 8.84
CA VAL A 88 -2.09 -17.05 7.60
C VAL A 88 -3.02 -15.94 7.10
N ASP A 89 -3.75 -15.28 7.99
CA ASP A 89 -4.65 -14.19 7.63
C ASP A 89 -3.93 -13.01 6.97
N LEU A 90 -2.68 -12.72 7.36
CA LEU A 90 -1.90 -11.68 6.68
C LEU A 90 -1.59 -12.10 5.25
N HIS A 91 -1.28 -13.37 5.01
CA HIS A 91 -1.03 -13.89 3.66
C HIS A 91 -2.27 -13.77 2.79
N THR A 92 -3.43 -14.19 3.31
CA THR A 92 -4.72 -14.03 2.63
C THR A 92 -4.99 -12.56 2.28
N ASN A 93 -4.82 -11.66 3.24
CA ASN A 93 -4.99 -10.23 3.00
C ASN A 93 -3.98 -9.69 1.97
N TRP A 94 -2.73 -10.17 2.00
CA TRP A 94 -1.71 -9.79 1.03
C TRP A 94 -2.07 -10.26 -0.39
N SER A 95 -2.62 -11.46 -0.55
CA SER A 95 -3.08 -11.99 -1.83
C SER A 95 -4.24 -11.20 -2.45
N LEU A 96 -5.09 -10.58 -1.63
CA LEU A 96 -6.17 -9.71 -2.12
C LEU A 96 -5.65 -8.38 -2.67
N ILE A 97 -4.57 -7.84 -2.09
CA ILE A 97 -4.05 -6.51 -2.46
C ILE A 97 -2.99 -6.57 -3.57
N ILE A 98 -2.29 -7.69 -3.73
CA ILE A 98 -1.17 -7.81 -4.67
C ILE A 98 -1.51 -7.52 -6.13
N PRO A 99 -2.73 -7.78 -6.65
CA PRO A 99 -3.08 -7.47 -8.03
C PRO A 99 -3.25 -5.97 -8.31
N TRP A 100 -3.18 -5.12 -7.28
CA TRP A 100 -3.28 -3.67 -7.45
C TRP A 100 -2.11 -3.13 -8.29
N SER A 101 -2.40 -2.14 -9.13
CA SER A 101 -1.37 -1.35 -9.81
C SER A 101 -1.88 0.07 -10.13
N PRO A 102 -1.00 1.05 -10.38
CA PRO A 102 -1.40 2.38 -10.82
C PRO A 102 -2.23 2.37 -12.11
N GLU A 103 -2.07 1.35 -12.96
CA GLU A 103 -2.79 1.19 -14.23
C GLU A 103 -4.28 0.90 -14.04
N MET A 104 -4.72 0.53 -12.82
CA MET A 104 -6.14 0.41 -12.50
C MET A 104 -6.94 1.69 -12.80
N ARG A 105 -6.27 2.85 -12.84
CA ARG A 105 -6.85 4.14 -13.25
C ARG A 105 -7.46 4.14 -14.66
N TYR A 106 -7.04 3.22 -15.52
CA TYR A 106 -7.52 3.10 -16.90
C TYR A 106 -8.55 2.01 -17.10
N LYS A 107 -8.90 1.25 -16.04
CA LYS A 107 -9.95 0.23 -16.14
C LYS A 107 -11.30 0.89 -16.45
N PRO A 108 -12.19 0.23 -17.21
CA PRO A 108 -13.55 0.71 -17.42
C PRO A 108 -14.28 0.96 -16.10
N LYS A 109 -15.18 1.95 -16.09
CA LYS A 109 -16.07 2.19 -14.95
C LYS A 109 -16.86 0.92 -14.59
N GLY A 110 -16.98 0.63 -13.30
CA GLY A 110 -17.66 -0.54 -12.77
C GLY A 110 -16.84 -1.83 -12.87
N SER A 111 -15.51 -1.72 -12.95
CA SER A 111 -14.63 -2.91 -12.96
C SER A 111 -14.54 -3.57 -11.59
N ILE A 112 -14.80 -2.82 -10.53
CA ILE A 112 -14.76 -3.27 -9.14
C ILE A 112 -16.17 -3.29 -8.55
N SER A 113 -16.56 -4.45 -8.02
CA SER A 113 -17.84 -4.60 -7.30
C SER A 113 -17.74 -4.03 -5.87
N LYS A 114 -18.90 -3.79 -5.24
CA LYS A 114 -18.94 -3.39 -3.82
C LYS A 114 -18.24 -4.41 -2.93
N ASP A 115 -18.55 -5.70 -3.11
CA ASP A 115 -18.02 -6.78 -2.26
C ASP A 115 -16.50 -6.91 -2.44
N GLU A 116 -16.00 -6.80 -3.67
CA GLU A 116 -14.57 -6.80 -3.95
C GLU A 116 -13.86 -5.60 -3.31
N ALA A 117 -14.44 -4.40 -3.44
CA ALA A 117 -13.87 -3.21 -2.81
C ALA A 117 -13.86 -3.32 -1.28
N GLU A 118 -14.90 -3.88 -0.67
CA GLU A 118 -14.98 -4.09 0.78
C GLU A 118 -13.91 -5.08 1.24
N GLN A 119 -13.75 -6.20 0.53
CA GLN A 119 -12.72 -7.20 0.82
C GLN A 119 -11.32 -6.61 0.76
N ILE A 120 -11.00 -5.83 -0.28
CA ILE A 120 -9.69 -5.19 -0.44
C ILE A 120 -9.46 -4.15 0.66
N LEU A 121 -10.44 -3.29 0.93
CA LEU A 121 -10.33 -2.24 1.94
C LEU A 121 -10.11 -2.84 3.35
N ASN A 122 -10.88 -3.88 3.68
CA ASN A 122 -10.76 -4.60 4.95
C ASN A 122 -9.42 -5.35 5.07
N ALA A 123 -8.95 -5.99 3.99
CA ALA A 123 -7.62 -6.61 3.95
C ALA A 123 -6.48 -5.62 4.27
N ILE A 124 -6.68 -4.33 3.98
CA ILE A 124 -5.72 -3.26 4.29
C ILE A 124 -5.89 -2.76 5.73
N ARG A 125 -7.11 -2.44 6.18
CA ARG A 125 -7.35 -1.69 7.43
C ARG A 125 -7.61 -2.51 8.69
N ASP A 126 -8.09 -3.75 8.54
CA ASP A 126 -8.67 -4.52 9.65
C ASP A 126 -7.68 -4.86 10.75
N LYS A 127 -8.21 -5.05 11.97
CA LYS A 127 -7.43 -5.49 13.12
C LYS A 127 -7.66 -6.98 13.39
N PRO A 128 -6.63 -7.76 13.77
CA PRO A 128 -5.21 -7.37 13.91
C PRO A 128 -4.37 -7.55 12.64
N ASN A 129 -4.95 -8.13 11.57
CA ASN A 129 -4.22 -8.70 10.44
C ASN A 129 -4.25 -7.88 9.15
N GLY A 130 -4.77 -6.65 9.18
CA GLY A 130 -4.73 -5.73 8.06
C GLY A 130 -3.30 -5.42 7.64
N VAL A 131 -3.05 -5.46 6.33
CA VAL A 131 -1.73 -5.31 5.74
C VAL A 131 -1.06 -4.01 6.17
N TYR A 132 -1.78 -2.90 6.09
CA TYR A 132 -1.27 -1.60 6.49
C TYR A 132 -0.83 -1.62 7.96
N ARG A 133 -1.68 -2.16 8.85
CA ARG A 133 -1.40 -2.28 10.29
C ARG A 133 -0.16 -3.13 10.58
N TRP A 134 0.07 -4.16 9.80
CA TRP A 134 1.27 -4.98 9.95
C TRP A 134 2.53 -4.21 9.55
N ILE A 135 2.53 -3.51 8.42
CA ILE A 135 3.67 -2.68 7.98
C ILE A 135 3.97 -1.56 8.99
N MET A 136 2.92 -0.98 9.59
CA MET A 136 3.05 0.09 10.58
C MET A 136 3.95 -0.27 11.78
N LYS A 137 4.09 -1.55 12.09
CA LYS A 137 4.96 -2.04 13.19
C LYS A 137 6.45 -1.82 12.88
N TYR A 138 6.79 -1.63 11.61
CA TYR A 138 8.18 -1.61 11.14
C TYR A 138 8.63 -0.26 10.58
N TRP A 139 7.72 0.57 10.11
CA TRP A 139 8.05 1.81 9.39
C TRP A 139 8.43 3.00 10.28
#